data_AF-A0AAW1LYN2-F1
#
_entry.id   AF-A0AAW1LYN2-F1
#
_cell.length_a   1.000
_cell.length_b   1.000
_cell.length_c   1.000
_cell.angle_alpha   90.00
_cell.angle_beta   90.00
_cell.angle_gamma   90.00
#
_symmetry.space_group_name_H-M   'P 1'
#
loop_
_entity.id
_entity.type
_entity.pdbx_description
1 polymer ?
#
loop_
_entity_poly.entity_id
_entity_poly.type
_entity_poly.pdbx_seq_one_letter_code
_entity_poly.pdbx_strand_id
1 'polypeptide(L)'
;MRASGFIDLPQQIKKKKAIINVQNNDQACFAWAITSALRISVGLPQRTSSYPDYNTVADFSEIMFPVKLKDISKFEEKNTSISVNVYGLERQVSYDNVTYEVVGPLHYSKQKRQVHINLLLISDDDGRTHYCWIKNLSRLVSSQRSLSAHQKYICEGSLIHFTRPEKLARHKSDDCRKIRAGVPGTNVRVNKFAESVLENILQFENFEKQLRHPFVVYADFESMLEPIQGSEPDPSKPYSLKHYAHEPYSFAYYIKCSFDDNLSKLQIYRGENAASIFIQKLE
;
A
#
# COMPACT_ATOMS: atom_id res chain seq x y z
N MET A 1 -1.40 -42.97 5.61
CA MET A 1 -1.80 -41.72 4.92
C MET A 1 -0.62 -40.77 4.95
N ARG A 2 0.03 -40.48 3.82
CA ARG A 2 1.15 -39.52 3.76
C ARG A 2 0.55 -38.12 3.65
N ALA A 3 0.57 -37.34 4.73
CA ALA A 3 0.20 -35.94 4.68
C ALA A 3 1.29 -35.18 3.91
N SER A 4 1.11 -35.04 2.59
CA SER A 4 1.94 -34.15 1.78
C SER A 4 1.78 -32.72 2.28
N GLY A 5 2.88 -32.04 2.61
CA GLY A 5 2.90 -30.60 2.93
C GLY A 5 2.76 -29.70 1.70
N PHE A 6 2.53 -30.27 0.52
CA PHE A 6 2.31 -29.54 -0.72
C PHE A 6 0.91 -28.92 -0.75
N ILE A 7 0.86 -27.62 -1.03
CA ILE A 7 -0.37 -26.89 -1.31
C ILE A 7 -0.27 -26.38 -2.74
N ASP A 8 -1.30 -26.63 -3.53
CA ASP A 8 -1.31 -26.24 -4.92
C ASP A 8 -1.67 -24.76 -5.11
N LEU A 9 -1.07 -24.12 -6.12
CA LEU A 9 -1.34 -22.71 -6.39
C LEU A 9 -2.72 -22.53 -7.05
N PRO A 10 -3.48 -21.47 -6.71
CA PRO A 10 -4.67 -21.11 -7.45
C PRO A 10 -4.39 -20.89 -8.94
N GLN A 11 -5.32 -21.28 -9.80
CA GLN A 11 -5.12 -21.27 -11.25
C GLN A 11 -4.79 -19.88 -11.80
N GLN A 12 -5.35 -18.83 -11.21
CA GLN A 12 -5.05 -17.43 -11.57
C GLN A 12 -3.58 -17.08 -11.35
N ILE A 13 -2.98 -17.58 -10.27
CA ILE A 13 -1.58 -17.36 -9.94
C ILE A 13 -0.67 -18.24 -10.81
N LYS A 14 -1.04 -19.51 -11.05
CA LYS A 14 -0.30 -20.41 -11.95
C LYS A 14 -0.16 -19.85 -13.37
N LYS A 15 -1.24 -19.30 -13.92
CA LYS A 15 -1.28 -18.71 -15.27
C LYS A 15 -0.25 -17.59 -15.46
N LYS A 16 0.12 -16.87 -14.39
CA LYS A 16 1.14 -15.82 -14.44
C LYS A 16 2.55 -16.38 -14.69
N LYS A 17 2.79 -17.69 -14.50
CA LYS A 17 4.10 -18.34 -14.67
C LYS A 17 5.25 -17.60 -13.96
N ALA A 18 4.93 -16.98 -12.83
CA ALA A 18 5.83 -16.12 -12.06
C ALA A 18 6.40 -16.81 -10.81
N ILE A 19 5.92 -18.01 -10.51
CA ILE A 19 6.22 -18.77 -9.30
C ILE A 19 6.68 -20.18 -9.68
N ILE A 20 7.64 -20.70 -8.92
CA ILE A 20 7.98 -22.12 -8.89
C ILE A 20 7.49 -22.67 -7.55
N ASN A 21 6.53 -23.60 -7.63
CA ASN A 21 5.99 -24.32 -6.50
C ASN A 21 6.53 -25.76 -6.57
N VAL A 22 7.43 -26.11 -5.65
CA VAL A 22 8.09 -27.42 -5.62
C VAL A 22 7.20 -28.41 -4.85
N GLN A 23 6.85 -29.51 -5.50
CA GLN A 23 6.03 -30.59 -4.97
C GLN A 23 6.84 -31.45 -4.00
N ASN A 24 6.77 -31.13 -2.71
CA ASN A 24 7.43 -31.88 -1.65
C ASN A 24 6.42 -32.73 -0.85
N ASN A 25 6.90 -33.87 -0.34
CA ASN A 25 6.12 -34.78 0.52
C ASN A 25 6.48 -34.65 2.02
N ASP A 26 7.40 -33.74 2.34
CA ASP A 26 7.88 -33.44 3.70
C ASP A 26 7.34 -32.08 4.19
N GLN A 27 7.84 -31.60 5.34
CA GLN A 27 7.50 -30.28 5.89
C GLN A 27 8.55 -29.20 5.55
N ALA A 28 9.45 -29.48 4.60
CA ALA A 28 10.61 -28.65 4.26
C ALA A 28 10.35 -27.73 3.05
N CYS A 29 9.10 -27.32 2.82
CA CYS A 29 8.74 -26.47 1.66
C CYS A 29 9.54 -25.15 1.59
N PHE A 30 9.88 -24.57 2.75
CA PHE A 30 10.78 -23.40 2.82
C PHE A 30 12.16 -23.71 2.21
N ALA A 31 12.78 -24.82 2.60
CA ALA A 31 14.10 -25.21 2.13
C ALA A 31 14.08 -25.57 0.64
N TRP A 32 13.03 -26.24 0.16
CA TRP A 32 12.81 -26.50 -1.26
C TRP A 32 12.61 -25.22 -2.07
N ALA A 33 11.87 -24.23 -1.55
CA ALA A 33 11.70 -22.94 -2.21
C ALA A 33 13.03 -22.18 -2.32
N ILE A 34 13.82 -22.12 -1.23
CA ILE A 34 15.18 -21.53 -1.24
C ILE A 34 16.09 -22.25 -2.23
N THR A 35 16.07 -23.59 -2.22
CA THR A 35 16.89 -24.40 -3.13
C THR A 35 16.53 -24.14 -4.59
N SER A 36 15.24 -24.04 -4.91
CA SER A 36 14.79 -23.74 -6.27
C SER A 36 15.22 -22.36 -6.76
N ALA A 37 15.41 -21.40 -5.84
CA ALA A 37 15.91 -20.06 -6.16
C ALA A 37 17.43 -20.03 -6.38
N LEU A 38 18.17 -20.92 -5.72
CA LEU A 38 19.63 -20.97 -5.73
C LEU A 38 20.21 -21.90 -6.80
N ARG A 39 19.46 -22.90 -7.24
CA ARG A 39 19.93 -23.95 -8.15
C ARG A 39 19.08 -24.00 -9.41
N ILE A 40 19.75 -24.24 -10.54
CA ILE A 40 19.09 -24.50 -11.82
C ILE A 40 18.49 -25.90 -11.78
N SER A 41 17.22 -26.03 -12.16
CA SER A 41 16.54 -27.32 -12.23
C SER A 41 17.11 -28.17 -13.37
N VAL A 42 17.47 -29.42 -13.08
CA VAL A 42 17.94 -30.37 -14.12
C VAL A 42 16.76 -30.91 -14.96
N GLY A 43 15.56 -30.96 -14.37
CA GLY A 43 14.34 -31.41 -15.03
C GLY A 43 13.18 -30.45 -14.84
N LEU A 44 11.98 -30.99 -14.55
CA LEU A 44 10.80 -30.17 -14.28
C LEU A 44 11.00 -29.37 -12.98
N PRO A 45 10.94 -28.03 -13.00
CA PRO A 45 11.24 -27.19 -11.84
C PRO A 45 10.33 -27.42 -10.63
N GLN A 46 9.18 -28.07 -10.81
CA GLN A 46 8.23 -28.37 -9.74
C GLN A 46 8.58 -29.65 -8.98
N ARG A 47 9.55 -30.46 -9.43
CA ARG A 47 9.91 -31.72 -8.77
C ARG A 47 11.10 -31.55 -7.84
N THR A 48 11.02 -32.11 -6.63
CA THR A 48 12.16 -32.16 -5.69
C THR A 48 13.37 -32.85 -6.31
N SER A 49 13.17 -33.91 -7.10
CA SER A 49 14.23 -34.64 -7.80
C SER A 49 15.00 -33.81 -8.84
N SER A 50 14.52 -32.62 -9.20
CA SER A 50 15.22 -31.71 -10.11
C SER A 50 16.30 -30.88 -9.43
N TYR A 51 16.44 -31.00 -8.10
CA TYR A 51 17.35 -30.23 -7.28
C TYR A 51 18.17 -31.16 -6.36
N PRO A 52 19.37 -30.72 -5.95
CA PRO A 52 20.11 -31.41 -4.89
C PRO A 52 19.37 -31.31 -3.55
N ASP A 53 19.79 -32.13 -2.58
CA ASP A 53 19.27 -32.06 -1.21
C ASP A 53 19.47 -30.66 -0.64
N TYR A 54 18.44 -30.08 -0.05
CA TYR A 54 18.45 -28.70 0.42
C TYR A 54 19.52 -28.45 1.50
N ASN A 55 19.88 -29.46 2.31
CA ASN A 55 20.92 -29.33 3.34
C ASN A 55 22.31 -29.11 2.74
N THR A 56 22.52 -29.44 1.46
CA THR A 56 23.78 -29.18 0.75
C THR A 56 23.83 -27.78 0.13
N VAL A 57 22.70 -27.07 0.12
CA VAL A 57 22.55 -25.79 -0.60
C VAL A 57 22.60 -24.60 0.34
N ALA A 58 22.00 -24.71 1.54
CA ALA A 58 22.00 -23.67 2.56
C ALA A 58 21.97 -24.29 3.96
N ASP A 59 22.35 -23.50 4.96
CA ASP A 59 22.34 -23.95 6.36
C ASP A 59 20.95 -23.74 6.99
N PHE A 60 20.33 -24.85 7.41
CA PHE A 60 19.01 -24.87 8.06
C PHE A 60 19.09 -25.38 9.51
N SER A 61 20.29 -25.53 10.09
CA SER A 61 20.51 -26.18 11.40
C SER A 61 19.81 -25.50 12.59
N GLU A 62 19.63 -24.18 12.54
CA GLU A 62 19.03 -23.38 13.62
C GLU A 62 17.53 -23.11 13.44
N ILE A 63 16.89 -23.74 12.45
CA ILE A 63 15.46 -23.62 12.21
C ILE A 63 14.77 -24.98 12.24
N MET A 64 13.54 -24.99 12.75
CA MET A 64 12.71 -26.19 12.79
C MET A 64 11.66 -26.14 11.68
N PHE A 65 11.44 -27.27 11.01
CA PHE A 65 10.37 -27.42 10.05
C PHE A 65 9.04 -27.78 10.73
N PRO A 66 7.90 -27.22 10.29
CA PRO A 66 7.75 -26.19 9.25
C PRO A 66 8.19 -24.78 9.73
N VAL A 67 8.87 -24.04 8.85
CA VAL A 67 9.50 -22.74 9.18
C VAL A 67 8.44 -21.65 9.36
N LYS A 68 8.44 -21.01 10.55
CA LYS A 68 7.58 -19.86 10.86
C LYS A 68 8.24 -18.55 10.38
N LEU A 69 7.43 -17.55 10.02
CA LEU A 69 7.90 -16.23 9.57
C LEU A 69 8.91 -15.57 10.52
N LYS A 70 8.74 -15.77 11.84
CA LYS A 70 9.64 -15.23 12.87
C LYS A 70 11.03 -15.86 12.88
N ASP A 71 11.17 -17.09 12.41
CA ASP A 71 12.42 -17.84 12.41
C ASP A 71 13.23 -17.60 11.12
N ILE A 72 12.66 -16.90 10.14
CA ILE A 72 13.37 -16.54 8.88
C ILE A 72 14.56 -15.62 9.18
N SER A 73 14.45 -14.73 10.16
CA SER A 73 15.59 -13.88 10.57
C SER A 73 16.79 -14.70 11.02
N LYS A 74 16.57 -15.84 11.72
CA LYS A 74 17.64 -16.75 12.13
C LYS A 74 18.30 -17.43 10.94
N PHE A 75 17.49 -17.85 9.96
CA PHE A 75 18.01 -18.39 8.69
C PHE A 75 18.89 -17.35 7.96
N GLU A 76 18.45 -16.11 7.89
CA GLU A 76 19.26 -15.02 7.34
C GLU A 76 20.54 -14.83 8.15
N GLU A 77 20.49 -14.77 9.48
CA GLU A 77 21.68 -14.62 10.33
C GLU A 77 22.74 -15.71 10.07
N LYS A 78 22.31 -16.96 9.88
CA LYS A 78 23.20 -18.08 9.55
C LYS A 78 23.74 -18.03 8.12
N ASN A 79 22.91 -17.62 7.17
CA ASN A 79 23.27 -17.54 5.75
C ASN A 79 23.51 -16.08 5.34
N THR A 80 24.65 -15.52 5.76
CA THR A 80 24.97 -14.07 5.67
C THR A 80 24.95 -13.47 4.27
N SER A 81 25.02 -14.29 3.21
CA SER A 81 24.94 -13.86 1.81
C SER A 81 23.50 -13.83 1.25
N ILE A 82 22.53 -14.43 1.96
CA ILE A 82 21.14 -14.62 1.51
C ILE A 82 20.22 -13.68 2.29
N SER A 83 19.33 -13.00 1.59
CA SER A 83 18.22 -12.23 2.16
C SER A 83 16.90 -12.68 1.57
N VAL A 84 15.84 -12.69 2.36
CA VAL A 84 14.54 -13.25 2.01
C VAL A 84 13.44 -12.22 2.26
N ASN A 85 12.55 -12.04 1.28
CA ASN A 85 11.25 -11.43 1.52
C ASN A 85 10.17 -12.50 1.39
N VAL A 86 9.12 -12.41 2.20
CA VAL A 86 7.94 -13.28 2.09
C VAL A 86 6.71 -12.44 1.87
N TYR A 87 5.94 -12.80 0.85
CA TYR A 87 4.63 -12.22 0.54
C TYR A 87 3.52 -13.22 0.86
N GLY A 88 2.34 -12.73 1.19
CA GLY A 88 1.14 -13.55 1.39
C GLY A 88 0.27 -13.61 0.14
N LEU A 89 -0.69 -14.52 0.14
CA LEU A 89 -1.76 -14.59 -0.86
C LEU A 89 -3.11 -14.53 -0.16
N GLU A 90 -3.88 -13.50 -0.45
CA GLU A 90 -5.21 -13.30 0.12
C GLU A 90 -6.30 -13.62 -0.91
N ARG A 91 -7.33 -14.33 -0.46
CA ARG A 91 -8.50 -14.68 -1.26
C ARG A 91 -9.56 -13.58 -1.10
N GLN A 92 -9.86 -12.86 -2.17
CA GLN A 92 -10.94 -11.87 -2.21
C GLN A 92 -12.16 -12.45 -2.92
N VAL A 93 -13.33 -12.24 -2.34
CA VAL A 93 -14.63 -12.66 -2.90
C VAL A 93 -15.43 -11.42 -3.23
N SER A 94 -15.74 -11.22 -4.51
CA SER A 94 -16.54 -10.07 -4.98
C SER A 94 -17.74 -10.57 -5.78
N TYR A 95 -18.95 -10.38 -5.22
CA TYR A 95 -20.26 -10.76 -5.76
C TYR A 95 -20.40 -12.26 -6.10
N ASP A 96 -19.63 -12.77 -7.09
CA ASP A 96 -19.54 -14.20 -7.47
C ASP A 96 -18.12 -14.63 -7.95
N ASN A 97 -17.16 -13.71 -7.99
CA ASN A 97 -15.80 -14.00 -8.47
C ASN A 97 -14.82 -14.10 -7.31
N VAL A 98 -14.03 -15.18 -7.33
CA VAL A 98 -12.88 -15.35 -6.43
C VAL A 98 -11.64 -14.80 -7.12
N THR A 99 -10.98 -13.83 -6.51
CA THR A 99 -9.69 -13.31 -6.97
C THR A 99 -8.62 -13.51 -5.91
N TYR A 100 -7.37 -13.56 -6.34
CA TYR A 100 -6.23 -13.71 -5.44
C TYR A 100 -5.30 -12.50 -5.52
N GLU A 101 -5.09 -11.87 -4.39
CA GLU A 101 -4.23 -10.70 -4.23
C GLU A 101 -2.96 -11.09 -3.46
N VAL A 102 -1.80 -10.79 -4.04
CA VAL A 102 -0.53 -10.85 -3.32
C VAL A 102 -0.45 -9.67 -2.37
N VAL A 103 -0.22 -9.97 -1.09
CA VAL A 103 -0.14 -9.00 0.00
C VAL A 103 1.22 -9.07 0.69
N GLY A 104 1.55 -8.05 1.48
CA GLY A 104 2.79 -8.00 2.27
C GLY A 104 3.74 -6.90 1.81
N PRO A 105 5.04 -7.03 2.11
CA PRO A 105 5.72 -8.23 2.63
C PRO A 105 5.31 -8.61 4.07
N LEU A 106 5.05 -9.90 4.31
CA LEU A 106 4.82 -10.50 5.64
C LEU A 106 6.12 -10.67 6.43
N HIS A 107 7.23 -10.86 5.72
CA HIS A 107 8.58 -10.78 6.25
C HIS A 107 9.41 -9.96 5.25
N TYR A 108 10.12 -8.95 5.75
CA TYR A 108 10.90 -8.04 4.92
C TYR A 108 12.33 -7.92 5.43
N SER A 109 13.29 -8.31 4.60
CA SER A 109 14.69 -8.18 4.95
C SER A 109 15.14 -6.73 4.88
N LYS A 110 15.68 -6.20 5.98
CA LYS A 110 16.12 -4.80 6.09
C LYS A 110 17.24 -4.47 5.11
N GLN A 111 18.10 -5.45 4.82
CA GLN A 111 19.27 -5.30 3.97
C GLN A 111 19.25 -6.33 2.87
N LYS A 112 19.23 -5.86 1.63
CA LYS A 112 19.46 -6.73 0.48
C LYS A 112 20.90 -7.20 0.49
N ARG A 113 21.08 -8.51 0.53
CA ARG A 113 22.39 -9.18 0.44
C ARG A 113 22.66 -9.61 -1.00
N GLN A 114 23.81 -10.23 -1.23
CA GLN A 114 24.27 -10.67 -2.55
C GLN A 114 23.20 -11.49 -3.27
N VAL A 115 22.57 -12.43 -2.56
CA VAL A 115 21.45 -13.19 -3.05
C VAL A 115 20.18 -12.72 -2.35
N HIS A 116 19.20 -12.28 -3.13
CA HIS A 116 17.91 -11.81 -2.63
C HIS A 116 16.77 -12.63 -3.20
N ILE A 117 16.03 -13.31 -2.33
CA ILE A 117 15.00 -14.29 -2.71
C ILE A 117 13.64 -13.76 -2.26
N ASN A 118 12.69 -13.74 -3.18
CA ASN A 118 11.29 -13.43 -2.88
C ASN A 118 10.50 -14.73 -2.82
N LEU A 119 9.79 -14.97 -1.72
CA LEU A 119 8.94 -16.14 -1.50
C LEU A 119 7.48 -15.74 -1.41
N LEU A 120 6.59 -16.64 -1.83
CA LEU A 120 5.15 -16.55 -1.59
C LEU A 120 4.77 -17.60 -0.55
N LEU A 121 4.13 -17.16 0.53
CA LEU A 121 3.48 -18.01 1.52
C LEU A 121 2.00 -18.14 1.14
N ILE A 122 1.56 -19.37 0.89
CA ILE A 122 0.16 -19.70 0.66
C ILE A 122 -0.36 -20.55 1.81
N SER A 123 -1.66 -20.45 2.08
CA SER A 123 -2.36 -21.29 3.05
C SER A 123 -3.57 -21.97 2.42
N ASP A 124 -3.92 -23.14 2.92
CA ASP A 124 -5.18 -23.82 2.61
C ASP A 124 -6.25 -23.54 3.67
N ASP A 125 -7.45 -24.08 3.46
CA ASP A 125 -8.59 -23.92 4.37
C ASP A 125 -8.36 -24.62 5.71
N ASP A 126 -7.44 -25.60 5.77
CA ASP A 126 -7.03 -26.32 6.98
C ASP A 126 -5.96 -25.56 7.79
N GLY A 127 -5.54 -24.37 7.32
CA GLY A 127 -4.52 -23.54 7.96
C GLY A 127 -3.08 -24.04 7.78
N ARG A 128 -2.86 -25.05 6.92
CA ARG A 128 -1.50 -25.44 6.53
C ARG A 128 -0.91 -24.37 5.66
N THR A 129 0.41 -24.21 5.73
CA THR A 129 1.13 -23.18 4.96
C THR A 129 2.21 -23.80 4.10
N HIS A 130 2.49 -23.16 2.97
CA HIS A 130 3.46 -23.64 2.00
C HIS A 130 4.23 -22.48 1.35
N TYR A 131 5.55 -22.60 1.27
CA TYR A 131 6.41 -21.60 0.64
C TYR A 131 6.70 -21.94 -0.81
N CYS A 132 6.53 -20.97 -1.70
CA CYS A 132 6.89 -21.06 -3.12
C CYS A 132 7.92 -19.99 -3.48
N TRP A 133 8.77 -20.26 -4.47
CA TRP A 133 9.70 -19.24 -4.96
C TRP A 133 9.07 -18.31 -6.00
N ILE A 134 9.11 -17.00 -5.77
CA ILE A 134 8.72 -15.97 -6.73
C ILE A 134 9.93 -15.64 -7.62
N LYS A 135 9.99 -16.27 -8.80
CA LYS A 135 11.03 -15.99 -9.79
C LYS A 135 10.86 -14.65 -10.52
N ASN A 136 9.63 -14.09 -10.55
CA ASN A 136 9.39 -12.78 -11.16
C ASN A 136 8.26 -12.03 -10.45
N LEU A 137 8.63 -11.16 -9.51
CA LEU A 137 7.66 -10.38 -8.72
C LEU A 137 6.82 -9.44 -9.59
N SER A 138 7.43 -8.73 -10.53
CA SER A 138 6.71 -7.78 -11.42
C SER A 138 5.60 -8.48 -12.18
N ARG A 139 5.89 -9.64 -12.79
CA ARG A 139 4.89 -10.45 -13.50
C ARG A 139 3.78 -10.97 -12.57
N LEU A 140 4.11 -11.27 -11.32
CA LEU A 140 3.15 -11.77 -10.34
C LEU A 140 2.12 -10.68 -9.96
N VAL A 141 2.56 -9.44 -9.75
CA VAL A 141 1.70 -8.37 -9.20
C VAL A 141 1.25 -7.33 -10.23
N SER A 142 1.78 -7.35 -11.46
CA SER A 142 1.50 -6.31 -12.47
C SER A 142 0.02 -6.12 -12.77
N SER A 143 -0.74 -7.22 -12.85
CA SER A 143 -2.17 -7.19 -13.16
C SER A 143 -3.04 -6.75 -11.99
N GLN A 144 -2.55 -6.88 -10.76
CA GLN A 144 -3.22 -6.39 -9.56
C GLN A 144 -3.11 -4.87 -9.45
N ARG A 145 -1.97 -4.30 -9.87
CA ARG A 145 -1.67 -2.87 -9.68
C ARG A 145 -2.13 -2.00 -10.84
N SER A 146 -2.24 -2.55 -12.06
CA SER A 146 -2.81 -1.82 -13.19
C SER A 146 -3.17 -2.75 -14.36
N LEU A 147 -4.19 -2.35 -15.11
CA LEU A 147 -4.68 -3.05 -16.30
C LEU A 147 -3.74 -2.92 -17.51
N SER A 148 -2.76 -2.01 -17.46
CA SER A 148 -1.82 -1.80 -18.57
C SER A 148 -0.93 -3.03 -18.79
N ALA A 149 -0.73 -3.41 -20.04
CA ALA A 149 0.18 -4.49 -20.43
C ALA A 149 1.66 -4.07 -20.47
N HIS A 150 1.98 -2.78 -20.26
CA HIS A 150 3.35 -2.31 -20.26
C HIS A 150 4.17 -2.85 -19.08
N GLN A 151 5.49 -2.90 -19.26
CA GLN A 151 6.42 -3.32 -18.21
C GLN A 151 6.30 -2.41 -16.98
N LYS A 152 6.24 -3.03 -15.80
CA LYS A 152 6.12 -2.32 -14.52
C LYS A 152 7.32 -2.63 -13.64
N TYR A 153 7.88 -1.59 -13.02
CA TYR A 153 8.95 -1.70 -12.05
C TYR A 153 8.33 -1.64 -10.65
N ILE A 154 8.42 -2.72 -9.89
CA ILE A 154 7.76 -2.85 -8.59
C ILE A 154 8.76 -2.64 -7.47
N CYS A 155 8.37 -1.87 -6.46
CA CYS A 155 9.09 -1.81 -5.20
C CYS A 155 8.77 -3.05 -4.36
N GLU A 156 9.78 -3.80 -3.94
CA GLU A 156 9.60 -5.02 -3.15
C GLU A 156 9.10 -4.75 -1.72
N GLY A 157 9.39 -3.56 -1.16
CA GLY A 157 8.96 -3.19 0.19
C GLY A 157 7.51 -2.70 0.25
N SER A 158 7.07 -1.91 -0.74
CA SER A 158 5.76 -1.25 -0.74
C SER A 158 4.78 -1.79 -1.78
N LEU A 159 5.23 -2.65 -2.70
CA LEU A 159 4.47 -3.14 -3.88
C LEU A 159 3.93 -2.04 -4.81
N ILE A 160 4.38 -0.79 -4.64
CA ILE A 160 4.06 0.32 -5.55
C ILE A 160 4.75 0.08 -6.90
N HIS A 161 4.03 0.40 -7.98
CA HIS A 161 4.53 0.26 -9.34
C HIS A 161 5.00 1.59 -9.93
N PHE A 162 6.02 1.51 -10.76
CA PHE A 162 6.57 2.62 -11.53
C PHE A 162 6.67 2.23 -13.00
N THR A 163 6.51 3.22 -13.88
CA THR A 163 6.62 3.02 -15.33
C THR A 163 8.05 3.01 -15.84
N ARG A 164 9.01 3.50 -15.04
CA ARG A 164 10.43 3.59 -15.40
C ARG A 164 11.33 3.16 -14.24
N PRO A 165 12.51 2.55 -14.52
CA PRO A 165 13.40 2.05 -13.47
C PRO A 165 14.03 3.18 -12.64
N GLU A 166 14.28 4.36 -13.24
CA GLU A 166 14.87 5.50 -12.53
C GLU A 166 13.94 6.03 -11.44
N LYS A 167 12.61 6.01 -11.70
CA LYS A 167 11.61 6.40 -10.70
C LYS A 167 11.59 5.43 -9.52
N LEU A 168 11.74 4.12 -9.78
CA LEU A 168 11.86 3.12 -8.73
C LEU A 168 13.16 3.32 -7.92
N ALA A 169 14.28 3.65 -8.59
CA ALA A 169 15.55 3.91 -7.92
C ALA A 169 15.43 5.11 -6.97
N ARG A 170 14.83 6.21 -7.44
CA ARG A 170 14.55 7.41 -6.62
C ARG A 170 13.62 7.09 -5.44
N HIS A 171 12.54 6.35 -5.67
CA HIS A 171 11.66 5.91 -4.59
C HIS A 171 12.41 5.08 -3.53
N LYS A 172 13.34 4.21 -3.95
CA LYS A 172 14.14 3.39 -3.03
C LYS A 172 15.13 4.22 -2.20
N SER A 173 15.73 5.26 -2.79
CA SER A 173 16.67 6.14 -2.06
C SER A 173 15.95 7.11 -1.12
N ASP A 174 14.83 7.67 -1.57
CA ASP A 174 14.29 8.87 -0.95
C ASP A 174 13.10 8.59 -0.03
N ASP A 175 12.26 7.60 -0.34
CA ASP A 175 10.92 7.45 0.26
C ASP A 175 10.71 6.10 0.96
N CYS A 176 11.07 5.00 0.30
CA CYS A 176 10.63 3.63 0.66
C CYS A 176 11.06 3.18 2.06
N ARG A 177 12.20 3.69 2.56
CA ARG A 177 12.74 3.34 3.89
C ARG A 177 12.35 4.34 4.98
N LYS A 178 11.85 5.52 4.61
CA LYS A 178 11.52 6.60 5.55
C LYS A 178 10.10 6.49 6.07
N ILE A 179 9.18 5.91 5.29
CA ILE A 179 7.80 5.68 5.69
C ILE A 179 7.69 4.24 6.25
N ARG A 180 7.68 4.11 7.58
CA ARG A 180 7.28 2.86 8.24
C ARG A 180 5.78 2.89 8.46
N ALA A 181 5.04 2.08 7.70
CA ALA A 181 3.68 1.73 8.09
C ALA A 181 3.79 0.72 9.25
N GLY A 182 3.48 1.15 10.47
CA GLY A 182 3.25 0.23 11.56
C GLY A 182 1.96 -0.52 11.30
N VAL A 183 1.98 -1.86 11.39
CA VAL A 183 0.73 -2.61 11.50
C VAL A 183 0.13 -2.26 12.86
N PRO A 184 -1.13 -1.79 12.95
CA PRO A 184 -1.72 -1.47 14.23
C PRO A 184 -1.68 -2.71 15.13
N GLY A 185 -1.27 -2.52 16.39
CA GLY A 185 -1.20 -3.62 17.34
C GLY A 185 -2.59 -4.11 17.75
N THR A 186 -2.63 -5.16 18.56
CA THR A 186 -3.83 -5.54 19.31
C THR A 186 -3.86 -4.85 20.68
N ASN A 187 -3.16 -3.71 20.83
CA ASN A 187 -3.20 -2.95 22.06
C ASN A 187 -4.56 -2.27 22.22
N VAL A 188 -4.95 -2.03 23.46
CA VAL A 188 -6.21 -1.35 23.79
C VAL A 188 -5.96 0.17 23.81
N ARG A 189 -6.80 0.92 23.12
CA ARG A 189 -6.88 2.39 23.17
C ARG A 189 -8.27 2.83 23.64
N VAL A 190 -8.36 4.01 24.24
CA VAL A 190 -9.64 4.61 24.61
C VAL A 190 -10.09 5.53 23.46
N ASN A 191 -11.31 5.34 22.95
CA ASN A 191 -11.86 6.19 21.88
C ASN A 191 -12.45 7.50 22.42
N LYS A 192 -12.96 8.37 21.53
CA LYS A 192 -13.58 9.66 21.91
C LYS A 192 -14.85 9.51 22.78
N PHE A 193 -15.39 8.30 22.88
CA PHE A 193 -16.56 7.94 23.68
C PHE A 193 -16.19 7.25 25.01
N ALA A 194 -14.90 7.27 25.39
CA ALA A 194 -14.37 6.61 26.58
C ALA A 194 -14.46 5.07 26.59
N GLU A 195 -14.62 4.44 25.41
CA GLU A 195 -14.67 2.99 25.27
C GLU A 195 -13.29 2.41 24.97
N SER A 196 -13.01 1.24 25.54
CA SER A 196 -11.78 0.48 25.27
C SER A 196 -11.91 -0.30 23.96
N VAL A 197 -11.19 0.12 22.93
CA VAL A 197 -11.19 -0.50 21.59
C VAL A 197 -9.80 -0.96 21.19
N LEU A 198 -9.69 -2.00 20.36
CA LEU A 198 -8.40 -2.46 19.85
C LEU A 198 -7.84 -1.49 18.79
N GLU A 199 -6.54 -1.26 18.79
CA GLU A 199 -5.83 -0.40 17.81
C GLU A 199 -6.02 -0.83 16.35
N ASN A 200 -6.24 -2.13 16.11
CA ASN A 200 -6.47 -2.69 14.78
C ASN A 200 -7.91 -2.57 14.28
N ILE A 201 -8.81 -1.95 15.04
CA ILE A 201 -10.19 -1.67 14.61
C ILE A 201 -10.29 -0.21 14.14
N LEU A 202 -10.56 -0.05 12.85
CA LEU A 202 -10.93 1.22 12.22
C LEU A 202 -12.46 1.31 12.15
N GLN A 203 -13.02 2.29 12.84
CA GLN A 203 -14.44 2.61 12.79
C GLN A 203 -14.62 4.10 12.50
N PHE A 204 -15.68 4.45 11.80
CA PHE A 204 -16.03 5.84 11.58
C PHE A 204 -16.68 6.38 12.85
N GLU A 205 -16.06 7.36 13.50
CA GLU A 205 -16.57 7.87 14.78
C GLU A 205 -17.34 9.18 14.62
N ASN A 206 -17.19 9.88 13.50
CA ASN A 206 -17.72 11.24 13.28
C ASN A 206 -19.11 11.24 12.65
N PHE A 207 -20.05 10.46 13.19
CA PHE A 207 -21.44 10.38 12.70
C PHE A 207 -22.13 11.74 12.68
N GLU A 208 -21.78 12.63 13.61
CA GLU A 208 -22.25 14.01 13.65
C GLU A 208 -21.95 14.78 12.35
N LYS A 209 -20.86 14.44 11.64
CA LYS A 209 -20.51 15.07 10.36
C LYS A 209 -21.33 14.56 9.18
N GLN A 210 -22.08 13.47 9.35
CA GLN A 210 -23.02 12.97 8.35
C GLN A 210 -24.40 13.63 8.47
N LEU A 211 -24.68 14.29 9.61
CA LEU A 211 -25.94 15.00 9.80
C LEU A 211 -25.98 16.21 8.86
N ARG A 212 -27.06 16.31 8.08
CA ARG A 212 -27.31 17.45 7.21
C ARG A 212 -27.52 18.68 8.08
N HIS A 213 -26.75 19.73 7.82
CA HIS A 213 -26.89 20.98 8.56
C HIS A 213 -28.22 21.64 8.18
N PRO A 214 -28.99 22.15 9.15
CA PRO A 214 -30.29 22.76 8.90
C PRO A 214 -30.21 23.97 7.99
N PHE A 215 -29.12 24.75 8.11
CA PHE A 215 -28.82 25.90 7.26
C PHE A 215 -27.39 25.77 6.75
N VAL A 216 -27.20 26.01 5.46
CA VAL A 216 -25.89 26.08 4.80
C VAL A 216 -25.79 27.40 4.06
N VAL A 217 -24.69 28.13 4.28
CA VAL A 217 -24.40 29.37 3.58
C VAL A 217 -23.40 29.09 2.47
N TYR A 218 -23.79 29.37 1.23
CA TYR A 218 -22.89 29.42 0.08
C TYR A 218 -22.59 30.88 -0.18
N ALA A 219 -21.33 31.31 -0.05
CA ALA A 219 -20.95 32.71 -0.23
C ALA A 219 -19.77 32.80 -1.20
N ASP A 220 -19.78 33.83 -2.03
CA ASP A 220 -18.69 34.16 -2.94
C ASP A 220 -18.49 35.67 -3.05
N PHE A 221 -17.26 36.08 -3.35
CA PHE A 221 -16.85 37.47 -3.48
C PHE A 221 -16.19 37.72 -4.83
N GLU A 222 -16.54 38.84 -5.44
CA GLU A 222 -15.80 39.39 -6.57
C GLU A 222 -14.92 40.53 -6.08
N SER A 223 -13.67 40.54 -6.56
CA SER A 223 -12.67 41.53 -6.17
C SER A 223 -12.30 42.44 -7.33
N MET A 224 -12.06 43.71 -7.02
CA MET A 224 -11.32 44.59 -7.92
C MET A 224 -9.82 44.34 -7.76
N LEU A 225 -9.09 44.52 -8.85
CA LEU A 225 -7.64 44.33 -8.89
C LEU A 225 -6.96 45.70 -8.83
N GLU A 226 -6.33 45.99 -7.71
CA GLU A 226 -5.50 47.18 -7.55
C GLU A 226 -4.05 46.85 -7.89
N PRO A 227 -3.43 47.52 -8.87
CA PRO A 227 -2.02 47.29 -9.18
C PRO A 227 -1.12 47.59 -7.99
N ILE A 228 -0.29 46.62 -7.60
CA ILE A 228 0.71 46.83 -6.55
C ILE A 228 1.96 47.39 -7.22
N GLN A 229 2.42 48.57 -6.80
CA GLN A 229 3.74 49.06 -7.18
C GLN A 229 4.80 48.30 -6.37
N GLY A 230 5.49 47.36 -7.03
CA GLY A 230 6.58 46.58 -6.45
C GLY A 230 7.95 47.00 -6.99
N SER A 231 8.98 46.91 -6.14
CA SER A 231 10.38 47.00 -6.56
C SER A 231 10.80 45.77 -7.37
N GLU A 232 11.69 45.95 -8.34
CA GLU A 232 12.21 44.84 -9.15
C GLU A 232 12.89 43.78 -8.26
N PRO A 233 12.60 42.49 -8.50
CA PRO A 233 13.13 41.41 -7.69
C PRO A 233 14.60 41.12 -8.05
N ASP A 234 15.37 40.72 -7.04
CA ASP A 234 16.76 40.29 -7.20
C ASP A 234 16.84 38.98 -8.01
N PRO A 235 17.49 38.97 -9.19
CA PRO A 235 17.57 37.80 -10.06
C PRO A 235 18.43 36.66 -9.49
N SER A 236 19.18 36.89 -8.40
CA SER A 236 20.01 35.86 -7.76
C SER A 236 19.23 34.90 -6.84
N LYS A 237 17.94 35.16 -6.60
CA LYS A 237 17.09 34.34 -5.72
C LYS A 237 15.78 33.97 -6.40
N PRO A 238 15.21 32.78 -6.14
CA PRO A 238 13.83 32.50 -6.51
C PRO A 238 12.90 33.50 -5.80
N TYR A 239 12.08 34.19 -6.57
CA TYR A 239 11.16 35.22 -6.06
C TYR A 239 9.73 34.97 -6.54
N SER A 240 8.76 35.57 -5.86
CA SER A 240 7.35 35.62 -6.29
C SER A 240 6.94 37.07 -6.45
N LEU A 241 6.51 37.45 -7.65
CA LEU A 241 6.00 38.79 -7.95
C LEU A 241 4.51 38.87 -7.61
N LYS A 242 4.15 39.83 -6.75
CA LYS A 242 2.75 40.19 -6.49
C LYS A 242 2.37 41.33 -7.42
N HIS A 243 1.48 41.07 -8.36
CA HIS A 243 1.08 42.06 -9.37
C HIS A 243 -0.13 42.92 -8.94
N TYR A 244 -1.10 42.31 -8.24
CA TYR A 244 -2.36 42.96 -7.88
C TYR A 244 -2.76 42.63 -6.45
N ALA A 245 -3.32 43.61 -5.75
CA ALA A 245 -4.06 43.44 -4.52
C ALA A 245 -5.53 43.22 -4.88
N HIS A 246 -6.14 42.18 -4.30
CA HIS A 246 -7.54 41.86 -4.52
C HIS A 246 -8.36 42.55 -3.43
N GLU A 247 -9.12 43.57 -3.81
CA GLU A 247 -10.04 44.26 -2.90
C GLU A 247 -11.49 43.79 -3.15
N PRO A 248 -12.17 43.17 -2.16
CA PRO A 248 -13.54 42.73 -2.33
C PRO A 248 -14.51 43.89 -2.62
N TYR A 249 -15.25 43.81 -3.73
CA TYR A 249 -16.16 44.87 -4.19
C TYR A 249 -17.62 44.43 -4.33
N SER A 250 -17.87 43.13 -4.49
CA SER A 250 -19.22 42.59 -4.41
C SER A 250 -19.21 41.22 -3.79
N PHE A 251 -20.36 40.83 -3.24
CA PHE A 251 -20.59 39.47 -2.77
C PHE A 251 -21.99 39.01 -3.12
N ALA A 252 -22.14 37.69 -3.18
CA ALA A 252 -23.42 37.03 -3.11
C ALA A 252 -23.34 35.93 -2.07
N TYR A 253 -24.37 35.80 -1.25
CA TYR A 253 -24.56 34.60 -0.45
C TYR A 253 -25.97 34.07 -0.52
N TYR A 254 -26.06 32.75 -0.51
CA TYR A 254 -27.29 31.99 -0.51
C TYR A 254 -27.35 31.13 0.75
N ILE A 255 -28.31 31.42 1.62
CA ILE A 255 -28.65 30.59 2.76
C ILE A 255 -29.65 29.54 2.27
N LYS A 256 -29.25 28.27 2.27
CA LYS A 256 -30.13 27.13 1.96
C LYS A 256 -30.59 26.48 3.25
N CYS A 257 -31.89 26.48 3.48
CA CYS A 257 -32.52 25.67 4.50
C CYS A 257 -32.75 24.25 3.97
N SER A 258 -32.49 23.23 4.78
CA SER A 258 -32.61 21.83 4.36
C SER A 258 -34.02 21.24 4.46
N PHE A 259 -34.94 21.92 5.15
CA PHE A 259 -36.27 21.39 5.49
C PHE A 259 -37.44 22.31 5.07
N ASP A 260 -37.20 23.60 4.85
CA ASP A 260 -38.20 24.54 4.32
C ASP A 260 -37.54 25.55 3.37
N ASP A 261 -37.88 25.45 2.08
CA ASP A 261 -37.30 26.29 1.05
C ASP A 261 -37.72 27.77 1.16
N ASN A 262 -38.84 28.07 1.84
CA ASN A 262 -39.28 29.46 2.07
C ASN A 262 -38.33 30.22 3.01
N LEU A 263 -37.57 29.51 3.84
CA LEU A 263 -36.54 30.09 4.70
C LEU A 263 -35.21 30.30 3.97
N SER A 264 -35.09 29.88 2.71
CA SER A 264 -33.88 30.08 1.93
C SER A 264 -33.83 31.50 1.36
N LYS A 265 -32.69 32.17 1.48
CA LYS A 265 -32.55 33.58 1.12
C LYS A 265 -31.29 33.81 0.30
N LEU A 266 -31.43 34.52 -0.82
CA LEU A 266 -30.32 35.05 -1.60
C LEU A 266 -30.11 36.53 -1.25
N GLN A 267 -28.88 36.90 -0.94
CA GLN A 267 -28.48 38.26 -0.67
C GLN A 267 -27.32 38.61 -1.61
N ILE A 268 -27.44 39.75 -2.29
CA ILE A 268 -26.40 40.26 -3.18
C ILE A 268 -26.07 41.69 -2.75
N TYR A 269 -24.81 42.05 -2.86
CA TYR A 269 -24.34 43.41 -2.64
C TYR A 269 -23.20 43.75 -3.59
N ARG A 270 -23.18 44.99 -4.06
CA ARG A 270 -22.11 45.56 -4.89
C ARG A 270 -21.86 46.99 -4.46
N GLY A 271 -20.63 47.29 -4.08
CA GLY A 271 -20.22 48.59 -3.57
C GLY A 271 -19.03 48.50 -2.64
N GLU A 272 -18.57 49.66 -2.19
CA GLU A 272 -17.45 49.78 -1.26
C GLU A 272 -17.72 49.06 0.05
N ASN A 273 -16.65 48.61 0.73
CA ASN A 273 -16.72 47.90 2.00
C ASN A 273 -17.55 46.60 1.95
N ALA A 274 -17.52 45.89 0.82
CA ALA A 274 -18.28 44.66 0.60
C ALA A 274 -18.05 43.61 1.71
N ALA A 275 -16.82 43.48 2.22
CA ALA A 275 -16.51 42.56 3.32
C ALA A 275 -17.22 42.93 4.64
N SER A 276 -17.22 44.20 5.02
CA SER A 276 -17.89 44.68 6.24
C SER A 276 -19.41 44.52 6.14
N ILE A 277 -19.98 44.83 4.99
CA ILE A 277 -21.43 44.73 4.74
C ILE A 277 -21.86 43.26 4.67
N PHE A 278 -20.98 42.35 4.22
CA PHE A 278 -21.23 40.92 4.26
C PHE A 278 -21.45 40.43 5.69
N ILE A 279 -20.55 40.77 6.62
CA ILE A 279 -20.68 40.38 8.03
C ILE A 279 -21.96 40.95 8.64
N GLN A 280 -22.23 42.25 8.45
CA GLN A 280 -23.43 42.91 8.98
C GLN A 280 -24.75 42.32 8.48
N LYS A 281 -24.78 41.75 7.27
CA LYS A 281 -25.99 41.13 6.70
C LYS A 281 -26.12 39.65 7.07
N LEU A 282 -25.04 39.03 7.52
CA LEU A 282 -25.00 37.63 7.90
C LEU A 282 -25.28 37.42 9.40
N GLU A 283 -24.97 38.42 10.23
CA GLU A 283 -25.40 38.54 11.64
C GLU A 283 -26.91 38.78 11.76
#